data_AF-A0A7K2XAQ7-F1
#
_entry.id   AF-A0A7K2XAQ7-F1
#
_cell.length_a   1.000
_cell.length_b   1.000
_cell.length_c   1.000
_cell.angle_alpha   90.00
_cell.angle_beta   90.00
_cell.angle_gamma   90.00
#
_symmetry.space_group_name_H-M   'P 1'
#
loop_
_entity.id
_entity.type
_entity.pdbx_description
1 polymer ?
#
loop_
_entity_poly.entity_id
_entity_poly.type
_entity_poly.pdbx_seq_one_letter_code
_entity_poly.pdbx_strand_id
1 'polypeptide(L)'
;MSSFPESGGFHPLPALLGPVWRDANVRSGPSLDSPVIRLLLPDAAVGYKAEGWSLGDEVVEDQHRDGVITSAVWFRLAIGGWSSAVNFEPETVAVVLADAAPAPSGSQAP
;
A
#
# COMPACT_ATOMS: atom_id res chain seq x y z
N MET A 1 -15.12 10.98 25.15
CA MET A 1 -14.45 9.67 24.97
C MET A 1 -14.85 9.12 23.61
N SER A 2 -13.96 9.23 22.63
CA SER A 2 -14.04 8.46 21.39
C SER A 2 -12.61 8.09 21.04
N SER A 3 -12.24 6.85 21.39
CA SER A 3 -11.00 6.25 20.89
C SER A 3 -11.30 5.81 19.47
N PHE A 4 -10.77 6.53 18.50
CA PHE A 4 -10.62 5.98 17.16
C PHE A 4 -9.67 4.78 17.29
N PRO A 5 -9.95 3.62 16.67
CA PRO A 5 -9.00 2.51 16.70
C PRO A 5 -7.66 3.01 16.20
N GLU A 6 -6.59 2.64 16.91
CA GLU A 6 -5.23 3.08 16.62
C GLU A 6 -4.96 2.96 15.12
N SER A 7 -4.74 4.12 14.48
CA SER A 7 -4.19 4.20 13.14
C SER A 7 -3.05 3.19 13.06
N GLY A 8 -3.15 2.19 12.18
CA GLY A 8 -2.09 1.21 12.00
C GLY A 8 -0.79 1.97 11.83
N GLY A 9 0.18 1.74 12.71
CA GLY A 9 1.39 2.54 12.77
C GLY A 9 2.09 2.61 11.41
N PHE A 10 2.88 3.66 11.19
CA PHE A 10 3.72 3.69 10.00
C PHE A 10 4.81 2.62 10.11
N HIS A 11 4.86 1.73 9.13
CA HIS A 11 5.86 0.68 9.00
C HIS A 11 6.85 1.06 7.89
N PRO A 12 8.10 1.44 8.22
CA PRO A 12 9.09 1.79 7.21
C PRO A 12 9.41 0.58 6.35
N LEU A 13 9.40 0.78 5.02
CA LEU A 13 9.62 -0.26 4.02
C LEU A 13 10.07 0.39 2.70
N PRO A 14 11.38 0.62 2.52
CA PRO A 14 11.91 1.05 1.23
C PRO A 14 11.76 -0.07 0.21
N ALA A 15 10.80 0.03 -0.69
CA ALA A 15 10.50 -1.01 -1.67
C ALA A 15 10.13 -0.44 -3.04
N LEU A 16 10.43 -1.18 -4.11
CA LEU A 16 9.94 -0.89 -5.45
C LEU A 16 8.61 -1.64 -5.65
N LEU A 17 7.53 -0.89 -5.86
CA LEU A 17 6.18 -1.45 -6.06
C LEU A 17 5.90 -1.79 -7.53
N GLY A 18 6.70 -1.27 -8.45
CA GLY A 18 6.44 -1.35 -9.89
C GLY A 18 5.44 -0.30 -10.37
N PRO A 19 4.90 -0.45 -11.60
CA PRO A 19 3.92 0.46 -12.15
C PRO A 19 2.56 0.30 -11.48
N VAL A 20 1.73 1.34 -11.61
CA VAL A 20 0.29 1.20 -11.33
C VAL A 20 -0.37 0.53 -12.53
N TRP A 21 -1.25 -0.44 -12.29
CA TRP A 21 -1.95 -1.15 -13.37
C TRP A 21 -3.23 -0.44 -13.82
N ARG A 22 -3.73 0.51 -13.00
CA ARG A 22 -4.82 1.44 -13.32
C ARG A 22 -4.53 2.87 -12.86
N ASP A 23 -5.48 3.76 -13.10
CA ASP A 23 -5.45 5.11 -12.55
C ASP A 23 -5.43 5.07 -11.01
N ALA A 24 -4.43 5.71 -10.41
CA ALA A 24 -4.19 5.65 -8.99
C ALA A 24 -4.28 7.04 -8.36
N ASN A 25 -5.25 7.22 -7.48
CA ASN A 25 -5.36 8.40 -6.64
C ASN A 25 -4.28 8.36 -5.55
N VAL A 26 -3.44 9.39 -5.53
CA VAL A 26 -2.50 9.65 -4.44
C VAL A 26 -3.12 10.68 -3.51
N ARG A 27 -3.23 10.33 -2.24
CA ARG A 27 -3.95 11.10 -1.22
C ARG A 27 -3.00 11.66 -0.16
N SER A 28 -3.45 12.68 0.56
CA SER A 28 -2.68 13.26 1.66
C SER A 28 -2.51 12.32 2.86
N GLY A 29 -3.41 11.36 3.03
CA GLY A 29 -3.41 10.34 4.08
C GLY A 29 -3.89 8.97 3.57
N PRO A 30 -3.68 7.88 4.35
CA PRO A 30 -4.10 6.53 4.02
C PRO A 30 -5.60 6.32 4.27
N SER A 31 -6.44 7.10 3.58
CA SER A 31 -7.90 7.08 3.77
C SER A 31 -8.61 7.55 2.50
N LEU A 32 -9.79 7.02 2.21
CA LEU A 32 -10.64 7.43 1.10
C LEU A 32 -11.20 8.84 1.28
N ASP A 33 -11.29 9.32 2.51
CA ASP A 33 -11.72 10.69 2.83
C ASP A 33 -10.59 11.72 2.72
N SER A 34 -9.33 11.26 2.66
CA SER A 34 -8.19 12.15 2.48
C SER A 34 -8.18 12.77 1.08
N PRO A 35 -7.96 14.09 0.94
CA PRO A 35 -7.88 14.76 -0.34
C PRO A 35 -6.91 14.09 -1.32
N VAL A 36 -7.35 13.95 -2.57
CA VAL A 36 -6.47 13.55 -3.68
C VAL A 36 -5.55 14.72 -4.01
N ILE A 37 -4.24 14.49 -3.95
CA ILE A 37 -3.20 15.49 -4.24
C ILE A 37 -2.51 15.25 -5.57
N ARG A 38 -2.65 14.06 -6.15
CA ARG A 38 -2.09 13.68 -7.45
C ARG A 38 -2.83 12.48 -8.03
N LEU A 39 -2.94 12.43 -9.35
CA LEU A 39 -3.39 11.26 -10.11
C LEU A 39 -2.20 10.66 -10.85
N LEU A 40 -2.02 9.34 -10.74
CA LEU A 40 -1.05 8.58 -11.53
C LEU A 40 -1.81 7.79 -12.59
N LEU A 41 -1.27 7.74 -13.81
CA LEU A 41 -1.83 6.94 -14.89
C LEU A 41 -0.96 5.70 -15.11
N PRO A 42 -1.53 4.59 -15.64
CA PRO A 42 -0.76 3.40 -15.99
C PRO A 42 0.33 3.72 -17.00
N ASP A 43 1.55 3.37 -16.63
CA ASP A 43 2.71 3.40 -17.51
C ASP A 43 3.66 2.29 -17.09
N ALA A 44 3.78 1.26 -17.93
CA ALA A 44 4.61 0.09 -17.66
C ALA A 44 6.11 0.43 -17.54
N ALA A 45 6.54 1.60 -18.03
CA ALA A 45 7.93 2.05 -17.91
C ALA A 45 8.22 2.76 -16.58
N VAL A 46 7.20 3.11 -15.79
CA VAL A 46 7.35 3.91 -14.56
C VAL A 46 7.10 3.06 -13.33
N GLY A 47 8.16 2.75 -12.58
CA GLY A 47 8.06 2.10 -11.27
C GLY A 47 8.01 3.11 -10.12
N TYR A 48 7.10 2.89 -9.16
CA TYR A 48 6.99 3.71 -7.96
C TYR A 48 7.68 3.08 -6.77
N LYS A 49 8.32 3.91 -5.95
CA LYS A 49 8.97 3.50 -4.70
C LYS A 49 8.10 3.85 -3.51
N ALA A 50 7.99 2.93 -2.56
CA ALA A 50 7.45 3.16 -1.23
C ALA A 50 8.58 3.52 -0.25
N GLU A 51 8.27 4.41 0.69
CA GLU A 51 9.08 4.66 1.89
C GLU A 51 8.64 3.76 3.05
N GLY A 52 7.37 3.34 3.02
CA GLY A 52 6.75 2.51 4.02
C GLY A 52 5.27 2.32 3.74
N TRP A 53 4.57 1.71 4.68
CA TRP A 53 3.15 1.44 4.58
C TRP A 53 2.44 1.64 5.92
N SER A 54 1.12 1.69 5.87
CA SER A 54 0.24 1.79 7.04
C SER A 54 -1.10 1.16 6.68
N LEU A 55 -1.85 0.72 7.70
CA LEU A 55 -3.24 0.35 7.51
C LEU A 55 -4.11 1.61 7.44
N GLY A 56 -5.10 1.57 6.57
CA GLY A 56 -6.04 2.65 6.35
C GLY A 56 -7.42 2.12 5.97
N ASP A 57 -8.19 2.95 5.27
CA ASP A 57 -9.49 2.52 4.74
C ASP A 57 -9.32 1.36 3.76
N GLU A 58 -10.19 0.35 3.86
CA GLU A 58 -10.20 -0.75 2.93
C GLU A 58 -10.67 -0.28 1.55
N VAL A 59 -9.91 -0.63 0.51
CA VAL A 59 -10.26 -0.36 -0.87
C VAL A 59 -10.57 -1.69 -1.54
N VAL A 60 -11.71 -1.73 -2.22
CA VAL A 60 -12.17 -2.86 -3.03
C VAL A 60 -12.13 -2.42 -4.49
N GLU A 61 -11.56 -3.26 -5.34
CA GLU A 61 -11.40 -3.02 -6.75
C GLU A 61 -11.85 -4.25 -7.54
N ASP A 62 -12.80 -4.08 -8.45
CA ASP A 62 -13.48 -5.16 -9.17
C ASP A 62 -13.10 -5.25 -10.65
N GLN A 63 -12.23 -4.37 -11.14
CA GLN A 63 -11.82 -4.32 -12.56
C GLN A 63 -10.45 -4.96 -12.81
N HIS A 64 -9.82 -5.56 -11.80
CA HIS A 64 -8.57 -6.29 -12.01
C HIS A 64 -8.82 -7.58 -12.81
N ARG A 65 -7.88 -7.95 -13.69
CA ARG A 65 -8.03 -9.09 -14.62
C ARG A 65 -8.29 -10.43 -13.93
N ASP A 66 -7.78 -10.57 -12.70
CA ASP A 66 -7.86 -11.79 -11.89
C ASP A 66 -9.07 -11.77 -10.92
N GLY A 67 -9.96 -10.79 -11.07
CA GLY A 67 -11.18 -10.63 -10.28
C GLY A 67 -11.07 -9.53 -9.22
N VAL A 68 -11.89 -9.62 -8.18
CA VAL A 68 -11.95 -8.61 -7.11
C VAL A 68 -10.70 -8.68 -6.25
N ILE A 69 -10.03 -7.54 -6.08
CA ILE A 69 -8.92 -7.37 -5.14
C ILE A 69 -9.32 -6.39 -4.05
N THR A 70 -8.91 -6.69 -2.82
CA THR A 70 -9.24 -5.89 -1.64
C THR A 70 -7.98 -5.67 -0.80
N SER A 71 -7.77 -4.45 -0.31
CA SER A 71 -6.68 -4.18 0.62
C SER A 71 -6.96 -2.98 1.51
N ALA A 72 -6.62 -3.12 2.79
CA ALA A 72 -6.51 -2.02 3.75
C ALA A 72 -5.09 -1.45 3.84
N VAL A 73 -4.15 -1.94 3.02
CA VAL A 73 -2.75 -1.47 3.02
C VAL A 73 -2.63 -0.24 2.13
N TRP A 74 -1.94 0.78 2.66
CA TRP A 74 -1.60 1.99 1.94
C TRP A 74 -0.09 2.21 1.97
N PHE A 75 0.50 2.47 0.80
CA PHE A 75 1.92 2.78 0.68
C PHE A 75 2.14 4.29 0.70
N ARG A 76 3.11 4.74 1.49
CA ARG A 76 3.66 6.09 1.41
C ARG A 76 4.65 6.12 0.25
N LEU A 77 4.34 6.85 -0.81
CA LEU A 77 5.20 6.92 -1.99
C LEU A 77 6.34 7.92 -1.78
N ALA A 78 7.52 7.62 -2.30
CA ALA A 78 8.69 8.51 -2.26
C ALA A 78 8.50 9.82 -3.04
N ILE A 79 7.51 9.85 -3.94
CA ILE A 79 7.07 11.08 -4.65
C ILE A 79 6.11 11.94 -3.81
N GLY A 80 5.83 11.53 -2.58
CA GLY A 80 4.89 12.14 -1.66
C GLY A 80 3.47 11.58 -1.79
N GLY A 81 2.76 11.56 -0.66
CA GLY A 81 1.38 11.08 -0.56
C GLY A 81 1.24 9.57 -0.39
N TRP A 82 -0.01 9.12 -0.33
CA TRP A 82 -0.40 7.75 -0.04
C TRP A 82 -1.19 7.16 -1.19
N SER A 83 -0.92 5.92 -1.54
CA SER A 83 -1.70 5.18 -2.53
C SER A 83 -2.10 3.83 -1.96
N SER A 84 -3.35 3.42 -2.22
CA SER A 84 -3.80 2.08 -1.82
C SER A 84 -2.99 1.01 -2.55
N ALA A 85 -2.70 -0.08 -1.86
CA ALA A 85 -1.97 -1.22 -2.41
C ALA A 85 -2.69 -1.85 -3.61
N VAL A 86 -4.01 -1.74 -3.70
CA VAL A 86 -4.78 -2.27 -4.84
C VAL A 86 -4.39 -1.64 -6.17
N ASN A 87 -3.74 -0.46 -6.18
CA ASN A 87 -3.30 0.19 -7.41
C ASN A 87 -2.05 -0.45 -8.04
N PHE A 88 -1.39 -1.35 -7.32
CA PHE A 88 -0.19 -2.06 -7.76
C PHE A 88 -0.51 -3.55 -7.98
N GLU A 89 0.34 -4.21 -8.76
CA GLU A 89 0.16 -5.64 -9.06
C GLU A 89 0.14 -6.47 -7.77
N PRO A 90 -0.92 -7.27 -7.51
CA PRO A 90 -1.09 -8.01 -6.26
C PRO A 90 0.09 -8.92 -5.93
N GLU A 91 0.70 -9.55 -6.93
CA GLU A 91 1.88 -10.41 -6.77
C GLU A 91 3.07 -9.61 -6.22
N THR A 92 3.31 -8.41 -6.75
CA THR A 92 4.39 -7.54 -6.28
C THR A 92 4.12 -7.06 -4.84
N VAL A 93 2.88 -6.68 -4.54
CA VAL A 93 2.48 -6.27 -3.18
C VAL A 93 2.70 -7.40 -2.18
N ALA A 94 2.31 -8.63 -2.51
CA ALA A 94 2.47 -9.78 -1.63
C ALA A 94 3.95 -10.04 -1.31
N VAL A 95 4.84 -9.97 -2.30
CA VAL A 95 6.30 -10.11 -2.10
C VAL A 95 6.83 -9.00 -1.20
N VAL A 96 6.50 -7.74 -1.51
CA VAL A 96 6.96 -6.56 -0.75
C VAL A 96 6.53 -6.63 0.72
N LEU A 97 5.30 -7.04 1.00
CA LEU A 97 4.80 -7.15 2.37
C LEU A 97 5.35 -8.38 3.10
N ALA A 98 5.63 -9.48 2.40
CA ALA A 98 6.28 -10.64 2.99
C ALA A 98 7.70 -10.32 3.47
N ASP A 99 8.47 -9.54 2.68
CA ASP A 99 9.81 -9.07 3.05
C ASP A 99 9.79 -8.08 4.23
N ALA A 100 8.66 -7.42 4.47
CA ALA A 100 8.46 -6.48 5.58
C ALA A 100 8.09 -7.16 6.91
N ALA A 101 7.63 -8.42 6.86
CA ALA A 101 7.29 -9.15 8.07
C ALA A 101 8.57 -9.50 8.84
N PRO A 102 8.64 -9.24 10.16
CA PRO A 102 9.77 -9.73 10.94
C PRO A 102 9.82 -11.25 10.80
N ALA A 103 11.01 -11.80 10.52
CA ALA A 103 11.22 -13.24 10.56
C ALA A 103 10.65 -13.79 11.89
N PRO A 104 9.92 -14.92 11.88
CA PRO A 104 9.48 -15.51 13.14
C PRO A 104 10.74 -15.74 13.97
N SER A 105 10.86 -15.03 15.09
CA SER A 105 11.91 -15.26 16.07
C SER A 105 11.77 -16.71 16.51
N GLY A 106 12.52 -17.61 15.87
CA GLY A 106 12.62 -18.99 16.26
C GLY A 106 13.09 -18.99 17.71
N SER A 107 12.23 -19.44 18.61
CA SER A 107 12.57 -19.66 20.00
C SER A 107 13.82 -20.54 20.06
N GLN A 108 14.96 -19.95 20.39
CA GLN A 108 16.09 -20.70 20.89
C GLN A 108 15.77 -21.07 22.33
N ALA A 109 15.52 -22.35 22.57
CA ALA A 109 15.61 -22.97 23.88
C ALA A 109 15.94 -24.46 23.71
N PRO A 110 16.55 -25.11 24.71
CA PRO A 110 17.29 -24.58 25.85
C PRO A 110 18.83 -24.59 25.66
#